data_AF-A0A967YAU8-F1
#
_entry.id   AF-A0A967YAU8-F1
#
_cell.length_a   1.000
_cell.length_b   1.000
_cell.length_c   1.000
_cell.angle_alpha   90.00
_cell.angle_beta   90.00
_cell.angle_gamma   90.00
#
_symmetry.space_group_name_H-M   'P 1'
#
loop_
_entity.id
_entity.type
_entity.pdbx_description
1 polymer ?
#
loop_
_entity_poly.entity_id
_entity_poly.type
_entity_poly.pdbx_seq_one_letter_code
_entity_poly.pdbx_strand_id
1 'polypeptide(L)'
;MFFILFSCLNYTAPQRFNSPDETANFFFITKFSQEWRLWAYEPANYYLENRVHPRSIQIVDDFLVPGGFLGLPLLYGLIAKVITPGLTIYLTPLFAVLGGLAWFAIVRKYFNKWTAFASTYLV
;
A
#
# COMPACT_ATOMS: atom_id res chain seq x y z
N MET A 1 -8.37 -17.85 6.76
CA MET A 1 -7.23 -18.59 6.17
C MET A 1 -6.35 -17.68 5.31
N PHE A 2 -6.90 -17.01 4.28
CA PHE A 2 -6.14 -16.12 3.40
C PHE A 2 -5.27 -15.09 4.13
N PHE A 3 -5.86 -14.30 5.05
CA PHE A 3 -5.12 -13.29 5.82
C PHE A 3 -3.89 -13.87 6.54
N ILE A 4 -4.04 -15.04 7.17
CA ILE A 4 -2.96 -15.69 7.92
C ILE A 4 -1.86 -16.14 6.96
N LEU A 5 -2.21 -16.89 5.91
CA LEU A 5 -1.24 -17.41 4.95
C LEU A 5 -0.47 -16.29 4.26
N PHE A 6 -1.16 -15.23 3.82
CA PHE A 6 -0.53 -14.09 3.19
C PHE A 6 0.36 -13.31 4.17
N SER A 7 -0.11 -13.09 5.40
CA SER A 7 0.68 -12.39 6.42
C SER A 7 1.93 -13.18 6.83
N CYS A 8 1.89 -14.51 6.79
CA CYS A 8 3.05 -15.36 7.05
C CYS A 8 4.18 -15.20 6.02
N LEU A 9 3.87 -14.77 4.79
CA LEU A 9 4.90 -14.52 3.77
C LEU A 9 5.89 -13.45 4.20
N ASN A 10 5.45 -12.46 5.00
CA ASN A 10 6.35 -11.45 5.54
C ASN A 10 7.40 -12.04 6.51
N TYR A 11 7.26 -13.27 6.99
CA TYR A 11 8.24 -13.91 7.87
C TYR A 11 9.16 -14.87 7.13
N THR A 12 8.74 -15.39 5.98
CA THR A 12 9.48 -16.41 5.23
C THR A 12 10.16 -15.86 3.98
N ALA A 13 9.63 -14.80 3.39
CA ALA A 13 10.20 -14.14 2.22
C ALA A 13 11.20 -13.03 2.61
N PRO A 14 12.15 -12.68 1.73
CA PRO A 14 12.98 -11.49 1.92
C PRO A 14 12.13 -10.24 2.13
N GLN A 15 12.55 -9.34 3.03
CA GLN A 15 11.90 -8.07 3.32
C GLN A 15 12.06 -7.08 2.16
N ARG A 16 11.36 -7.32 1.05
CA ARG A 16 11.38 -6.51 -0.16
C ARG A 16 9.97 -6.40 -0.71
N PHE A 17 9.62 -5.21 -1.19
CA PHE A 17 8.41 -5.01 -1.94
C PHE A 17 8.56 -5.62 -3.33
N ASN A 18 7.48 -6.25 -3.82
CA ASN A 18 7.49 -6.92 -5.11
C ASN A 18 7.19 -5.96 -6.26
N SER A 19 6.68 -4.76 -5.95
CA SER A 19 6.42 -3.72 -6.95
C SER A 19 7.07 -2.37 -6.60
N PRO A 20 7.42 -1.59 -7.63
CA PRO A 20 7.81 -0.19 -7.46
C PRO A 20 6.73 0.64 -6.77
N ASP A 21 5.45 0.37 -7.04
CA ASP A 21 4.32 1.09 -6.46
C ASP A 21 4.18 0.84 -4.96
N GLU A 22 4.35 -0.40 -4.50
CA GLU A 22 4.40 -0.73 -3.07
C GLU A 22 5.57 -0.02 -2.37
N THR A 23 6.74 0.00 -3.03
CA THR A 23 7.94 0.69 -2.51
C THR A 23 7.69 2.18 -2.35
N ALA A 24 7.16 2.83 -3.39
CA ALA A 24 6.84 4.26 -3.39
C ALA A 24 5.78 4.58 -2.32
N ASN A 25 4.70 3.79 -2.25
CA ASN A 25 3.67 3.98 -1.24
C ASN A 25 4.24 3.82 0.18
N PHE A 26 4.98 2.75 0.47
CA PHE A 26 5.56 2.53 1.79
C PHE A 26 6.55 3.63 2.20
N PHE A 27 7.37 4.11 1.25
CA PHE A 27 8.28 5.23 1.47
C PHE A 27 7.50 6.49 1.90
N PHE A 28 6.46 6.87 1.16
CA PHE A 28 5.69 8.07 1.46
C PHE A 28 4.75 7.92 2.67
N ILE A 29 4.23 6.72 2.95
CA ILE A 29 3.54 6.40 4.22
C ILE A 29 4.46 6.70 5.39
N THR A 30 5.70 6.21 5.32
CA THR A 30 6.70 6.39 6.38
C THR A 30 7.04 7.87 6.57
N LYS A 31 7.31 8.59 5.47
CA LYS A 31 7.56 10.04 5.50
C LYS A 31 6.39 10.83 6.06
N PHE A 32 5.17 10.51 5.65
CA PHE A 32 3.99 11.21 6.14
C PHE A 32 3.70 10.91 7.62
N SER A 33 3.83 9.64 8.03
CA SER A 33 3.57 9.24 9.41
C SER A 33 4.57 9.90 10.38
N GLN A 34 5.84 9.96 10.01
CA GLN A 34 6.92 10.47 10.87
C GLN A 34 7.07 11.99 10.79
N GLU A 35 6.91 12.57 9.60
CA GLU A 35 7.36 13.93 9.32
C GLU A 35 6.24 14.82 8.73
N TRP A 36 5.01 14.32 8.60
CA TRP A 36 3.86 15.05 8.04
C TRP A 36 4.09 15.60 6.62
N ARG A 37 5.00 15.00 5.85
CA ARG A 37 5.30 15.40 4.47
C ARG A 37 5.20 14.23 3.51
N LEU A 38 4.80 14.54 2.27
CA LEU A 38 4.77 13.62 1.13
C LEU A 38 5.88 13.95 0.12
N TRP A 39 7.01 14.41 0.62
CA TRP A 39 8.16 14.71 -0.22
C TRP A 39 9.45 14.37 0.51
N ALA A 40 10.50 14.07 -0.24
CA ALA A 40 11.84 13.86 0.29
C ALA A 40 12.87 14.53 -0.61
N TYR A 41 13.80 15.26 -0.03
CA TYR A 41 14.89 15.86 -0.79
C TYR A 41 15.89 14.78 -1.23
N GLU A 42 16.28 14.78 -2.51
CA GLU A 42 17.31 13.90 -3.06
C GLU A 42 18.54 14.74 -3.45
N PRO A 43 19.61 14.77 -2.62
CA PRO A 43 20.78 15.60 -2.85
C PRO A 43 21.48 15.34 -4.18
N ALA A 44 21.38 14.13 -4.73
CA ALA A 44 21.97 13.82 -6.02
C ALA A 44 21.31 14.59 -7.16
N ASN A 45 20.02 14.95 -7.04
CA ASN A 45 19.30 15.67 -8.08
C ASN A 45 19.79 17.10 -8.30
N TYR A 46 20.35 17.73 -7.26
CA TYR A 46 21.00 19.04 -7.38
C TYR A 46 22.12 19.04 -8.42
N TYR A 47 22.90 17.96 -8.48
CA TYR A 47 24.01 17.82 -9.44
C TYR A 47 23.61 17.11 -10.73
N LEU A 48 22.54 16.31 -10.69
CA LEU A 48 22.13 15.43 -11.78
C LEU A 48 20.85 15.90 -12.48
N GLU A 49 20.41 17.13 -12.23
CA GLU A 49 19.28 17.79 -12.89
C GLU A 49 17.99 16.97 -12.83
N ASN A 50 17.56 16.57 -11.64
CA ASN A 50 16.30 15.81 -11.45
C ASN A 50 16.23 14.48 -12.23
N ARG A 51 17.32 13.71 -12.29
CA ARG A 51 17.37 12.40 -12.99
C ARG A 51 17.37 11.18 -12.07
N VAL A 52 17.65 11.34 -10.79
CA VAL A 52 17.74 10.25 -9.82
C VAL A 52 16.45 10.13 -9.05
N HIS A 53 15.67 9.10 -9.39
CA HIS A 53 14.50 8.70 -8.63
C HIS A 53 14.21 7.20 -8.80
N PRO A 54 13.63 6.55 -7.77
CA PRO A 54 13.05 5.23 -7.94
C PRO A 54 11.88 5.24 -8.91
N ARG A 55 11.59 4.08 -9.51
CA ARG A 55 10.36 3.88 -10.29
C ARG A 55 9.12 4.13 -9.42
N SER A 56 8.07 4.69 -10.03
CA SER A 56 6.81 5.11 -9.37
C SER A 56 6.92 6.29 -8.40
N ILE A 57 8.07 6.96 -8.39
CA ILE A 57 8.30 8.25 -7.72
C ILE A 57 8.59 9.29 -8.80
N GLN A 58 8.07 10.51 -8.65
CA GLN A 58 8.35 11.65 -9.52
C GLN A 58 9.32 12.62 -8.84
N ILE A 59 9.92 13.52 -9.64
CA ILE A 59 10.79 14.58 -9.14
C ILE A 59 10.18 15.94 -9.47
N VAL A 60 10.17 16.84 -8.49
CA VAL A 60 9.83 18.26 -8.65
C VAL A 60 10.85 19.07 -7.85
N ASP A 61 11.63 19.92 -8.51
CA ASP A 61 12.62 20.81 -7.88
C ASP A 61 13.56 20.11 -6.86
N ASP A 62 14.22 19.02 -7.26
CA ASP A 62 15.09 18.16 -6.44
C ASP A 62 14.37 17.32 -5.37
N PHE A 63 13.04 17.43 -5.26
CA PHE A 63 12.23 16.64 -4.33
C PHE A 63 11.58 15.43 -4.99
N LEU A 64 11.72 14.28 -4.34
CA LEU A 64 10.96 13.08 -4.61
C LEU A 64 9.53 13.26 -4.11
N VAL A 65 8.54 13.08 -4.99
CA VAL A 65 7.11 13.17 -4.70
C VAL A 65 6.35 11.92 -5.21
N PRO A 66 5.19 11.56 -4.62
CA PRO A 66 4.43 10.41 -5.08
C PRO A 66 4.01 10.56 -6.54
N GLY A 67 4.27 9.55 -7.36
CA GLY A 67 3.81 9.51 -8.75
C GLY A 67 2.40 8.94 -8.94
N GLY A 68 1.80 8.39 -7.87
CA GLY A 68 0.51 7.69 -7.89
C GLY A 68 -0.58 8.35 -7.04
N PHE A 69 -1.62 7.58 -6.70
CA PHE A 69 -2.75 8.08 -5.90
C PHE A 69 -2.33 8.47 -4.48
N LEU A 70 -2.41 9.77 -4.16
CA LEU A 70 -2.02 10.34 -2.86
C LEU A 70 -2.83 9.83 -1.67
N GLY A 71 -4.07 9.39 -1.91
CA GLY A 71 -4.96 8.97 -0.84
C GLY A 71 -4.45 7.76 -0.07
N LEU A 72 -3.69 6.86 -0.70
CA LEU A 72 -3.14 5.69 -0.04
C LEU A 72 -2.01 6.08 0.94
N PRO A 73 -0.96 6.82 0.54
CA PRO A 73 0.04 7.32 1.50
C PRO A 73 -0.53 8.17 2.63
N LEU A 74 -1.55 8.99 2.35
CA LEU A 74 -2.23 9.79 3.38
C LEU A 74 -3.00 8.91 4.36
N LEU A 75 -3.91 8.05 3.87
CA LEU A 75 -4.75 7.21 4.71
C LEU A 75 -3.91 6.24 5.54
N TYR A 76 -2.98 5.53 4.90
CA TYR A 76 -2.14 4.55 5.58
C TYR A 76 -1.12 5.25 6.47
N GLY A 77 -0.63 6.44 6.09
CA GLY A 77 0.24 7.26 6.93
C GLY A 77 -0.46 7.76 8.20
N LEU A 78 -1.75 8.11 8.14
CA LEU A 78 -2.55 8.43 9.32
C LEU A 78 -2.72 7.19 10.24
N ILE A 79 -3.00 6.03 9.65
CA ILE A 79 -3.06 4.77 10.42
C ILE A 79 -1.70 4.48 11.06
N ALA A 80 -0.61 4.61 10.30
CA ALA A 80 0.77 4.37 10.73
C ALA A 80 1.24 5.29 11.87
N LYS A 81 0.58 6.44 12.10
CA LYS A 81 0.84 7.28 13.28
C LYS A 81 0.34 6.66 14.57
N VAL A 82 -0.76 5.91 14.52
CA VAL A 82 -1.34 5.22 15.69
C VAL A 82 -0.60 3.91 15.95
N ILE A 83 -0.17 3.25 14.87
CA ILE A 83 0.65 2.04 14.94
C ILE A 83 2.11 2.37 14.59
N THR A 84 2.76 1.56 13.75
CA THR A 84 4.06 1.86 13.15
C THR A 84 4.00 1.62 11.64
N PRO A 85 4.86 2.26 10.82
CA PRO A 85 4.88 2.04 9.38
C PRO A 85 5.07 0.56 9.00
N GLY A 86 5.90 -0.18 9.73
CA GLY A 86 6.13 -1.60 9.46
C GLY A 86 4.87 -2.47 9.53
N LEU A 87 3.85 -2.06 10.27
CA LEU A 87 2.58 -2.79 10.37
C LEU A 87 1.61 -2.49 9.23
N THR A 88 1.85 -1.46 8.40
CA THR A 88 0.94 -1.15 7.29
C THR A 88 0.92 -2.21 6.20
N ILE A 89 1.96 -3.07 6.13
CA ILE A 89 2.01 -4.21 5.20
C ILE A 89 0.86 -5.20 5.41
N TYR A 90 0.29 -5.25 6.62
CA TYR A 90 -0.84 -6.12 6.96
C TYR A 90 -2.20 -5.49 6.64
N LEU A 91 -2.25 -4.21 6.27
CA LEU A 91 -3.51 -3.55 5.88
C LEU A 91 -4.05 -4.10 4.56
N THR A 92 -3.18 -4.39 3.59
CA THR A 92 -3.59 -4.95 2.30
C THR A 92 -4.29 -6.32 2.45
N PRO A 93 -3.70 -7.35 3.10
CA PRO A 93 -4.41 -8.62 3.28
C PRO A 93 -5.64 -8.49 4.18
N LEU A 94 -5.66 -7.55 5.13
CA LEU A 94 -6.85 -7.28 5.96
C LEU A 94 -7.99 -6.74 5.10
N PHE A 95 -7.75 -5.69 4.32
CA PHE A 95 -8.76 -5.09 3.44
C PHE A 95 -9.17 -6.02 2.31
N ALA A 96 -8.30 -6.92 1.84
CA ALA A 96 -8.69 -7.97 0.90
C ALA A 96 -9.76 -8.89 1.48
N VAL A 97 -9.60 -9.35 2.73
CA VAL A 97 -10.62 -10.17 3.41
C VAL A 97 -11.90 -9.39 3.65
N LEU A 98 -11.81 -8.14 4.11
CA LEU A 98 -12.99 -7.29 4.30
C LEU A 98 -13.72 -7.02 2.98
N GLY A 99 -12.98 -6.81 1.90
CA GLY A 99 -13.51 -6.66 0.54
C GLY A 99 -14.27 -7.90 0.08
N GLY A 100 -13.69 -9.10 0.27
CA GLY A 100 -14.37 -10.36 -0.03
C GLY A 100 -15.66 -10.54 0.78
N LEU A 101 -15.65 -10.21 2.08
CA LEU A 101 -16.86 -10.27 2.92
C LEU A 101 -17.93 -9.26 2.49
N ALA A 102 -17.53 -8.05 2.11
CA ALA A 102 -18.43 -7.05 1.56
C ALA A 102 -19.03 -7.51 0.23
N TRP A 103 -18.22 -8.11 -0.64
CA TRP A 103 -18.66 -8.68 -1.90
C TRP A 103 -19.67 -9.81 -1.70
N PHE A 104 -19.39 -10.75 -0.79
CA PHE A 104 -20.33 -11.79 -0.39
C PHE A 104 -21.68 -11.20 0.03
N ALA A 105 -21.66 -10.17 0.87
CA ALA A 105 -22.88 -9.52 1.37
C ALA A 105 -23.67 -8.83 0.25
N ILE A 106 -22.98 -8.21 -0.72
CA ILE A 106 -23.62 -7.59 -1.89
C ILE A 106 -24.25 -8.65 -2.78
N VAL A 107 -23.52 -9.69 -3.17
CA VAL A 107 -24.01 -10.72 -4.10
C VAL A 107 -25.17 -11.50 -3.48
N ARG A 108 -25.11 -11.80 -2.18
CA ARG A 108 -26.20 -12.49 -1.45
C ARG A 108 -27.52 -11.70 -1.45
N LYS A 109 -27.52 -10.39 -1.67
CA LYS A 109 -28.77 -9.60 -1.80
C LYS A 109 -29.54 -9.92 -3.08
N TYR A 110 -28.85 -10.38 -4.13
CA TYR A 110 -29.42 -10.58 -5.45
C TYR A 110 -29.42 -12.05 -5.90
N PHE A 111 -28.56 -12.89 -5.32
CA PHE A 111 -28.38 -14.28 -5.70
C PHE A 111 -28.40 -15.22 -4.50
N ASN A 112 -28.46 -16.53 -4.78
CA ASN A 112 -28.42 -17.55 -3.74
C ASN A 112 -27.05 -17.59 -3.03
N LYS A 113 -27.02 -18.25 -1.86
CA LYS A 113 -25.83 -18.36 -1.02
C LYS A 113 -24.65 -19.02 -1.73
N TRP A 114 -24.90 -20.00 -2.60
CA TRP A 114 -23.84 -20.72 -3.32
C TRP A 114 -23.17 -19.82 -4.36
N THR A 115 -23.96 -19.05 -5.12
CA THR A 115 -23.44 -18.05 -6.06
C THR A 115 -22.62 -17.00 -5.33
N ALA A 116 -23.11 -16.47 -4.20
CA ALA A 116 -22.36 -15.50 -3.39
C ALA A 116 -21.07 -16.07 -2.81
N PHE A 117 -21.08 -17.33 -2.36
CA PHE A 117 -19.90 -18.01 -1.84
C PHE A 117 -18.86 -18.25 -2.94
N ALA A 118 -19.28 -18.80 -4.07
CA ALA A 118 -18.41 -19.04 -5.22
C ALA A 118 -17.81 -17.73 -5.76
N SER A 119 -18.62 -16.67 -5.89
CA SER A 119 -18.14 -15.37 -6.36
C SER A 119 -17.14 -14.71 -5.41
N THR A 120 -17.23 -14.98 -4.11
CA THR A 120 -16.29 -14.47 -3.10
C THR A 120 -14.98 -15.24 -3.09
N TYR A 121 -15.01 -16.53 -3.44
CA TYR A 121 -13.80 -17.34 -3.52
C TYR A 121 -12.99 -17.09 -4.81
N LEU A 122 -13.66 -16.67 -5.89
CA LEU A 122 -13.05 -16.41 -7.19
C LEU A 122 -12.44 -15.01 -7.34
N VAL A 123 -12.71 -14.10 -6.40
CA VAL A 123 -12.20 -12.71 -6.36
C VAL A 123 -11.10 -12.64 -5.30
#